data_AF-A0A1E3P5J9-F1
#
_entry.id   AF-A0A1E3P5J9-F1
#
_cell.length_a   1.000
_cell.length_b   1.000
_cell.length_c   1.000
_cell.angle_alpha   90.00
_cell.angle_beta   90.00
_cell.angle_gamma   90.00
#
_symmetry.space_group_name_H-M   'P 1'
#
loop_
_entity.id
_entity.type
_entity.pdbx_description
1 polymer ?
#
loop_
_entity_poly.entity_id
_entity_poly.type
_entity_poly.pdbx_seq_one_letter_code
_entity_poly.pdbx_strand_id
1 'polypeptide(L)'
;MVNTVLTVSGMTCGACSSAVTNALTSIDGVQDASVSLITEEANVKHSSSVSATDLQTAIEDCGFDAIVISSEDETPRVFETKLSVKGMTCGACTSSITSMIEPKAGVQKFDISLVTEEAVVKHDDTIKPSQLKEWIDDAGFDAEILESREITNGTSGSLPNKPTGLEQAETTISIKGMTCGACTSSVTNVLNDIEGVLDASVSLVTEEARVKHFKTLNPSVLKDAIEDCGFDAEIVDTVTQNNQSPLIETTKFTVDSDLDLVDLEQQMSQFKGYISSSLIDEYSIAVTYDSAKTGVRFLVRDFQSIGVIAQPQNIMKIGLESKRLIKGIMTLIFASS
;
A
#
# COMPACT_ATOMS: atom_id res chain seq x y z
N MET A 1 14.73 -3.10 1.39
CA MET A 1 15.98 -3.22 2.18
C MET A 1 16.16 -1.86 2.82
N VAL A 2 16.65 -1.74 4.04
CA VAL A 2 16.69 -0.46 4.78
C VAL A 2 18.13 -0.07 5.00
N ASN A 3 18.45 1.19 4.76
CA ASN A 3 19.72 1.79 5.12
C ASN A 3 19.49 2.73 6.32
N THR A 4 20.08 2.38 7.46
CA THR A 4 19.98 3.17 8.70
C THR A 4 21.35 3.75 9.05
N VAL A 5 21.37 5.05 9.36
CA VAL A 5 22.55 5.77 9.84
C VAL A 5 22.33 6.16 11.30
N LEU A 6 23.28 5.81 12.16
CA LEU A 6 23.29 6.16 13.58
C LEU A 6 24.56 6.93 13.92
N THR A 7 24.48 7.99 14.72
CA THR A 7 25.68 8.52 15.39
C THR A 7 26.03 7.60 16.55
N VAL A 8 27.32 7.38 16.80
CA VAL A 8 27.83 6.53 17.89
C VAL A 8 28.87 7.30 18.68
N SER A 9 28.52 7.66 19.92
CA SER A 9 29.39 8.41 20.84
C SER A 9 30.17 7.48 21.77
N GLY A 10 31.33 7.94 22.23
CA GLY A 10 32.16 7.22 23.22
C GLY A 10 33.19 6.25 22.63
N MET A 11 33.26 6.11 21.30
CA MET A 11 34.32 5.34 20.67
C MET A 11 35.65 6.10 20.72
N THR A 12 36.72 5.45 21.19
CA THR A 12 38.03 6.10 21.38
C THR A 12 39.19 5.42 20.63
N CYS A 13 38.97 4.24 20.04
CA CYS A 13 39.99 3.52 19.29
C CYS A 13 39.39 2.53 18.26
N GLY A 14 40.25 2.01 17.37
CA GLY A 14 39.89 1.03 16.34
C GLY A 14 39.16 -0.21 16.86
N ALA A 15 39.51 -0.67 18.07
CA ALA A 15 38.87 -1.82 18.68
C ALA A 15 37.40 -1.55 19.05
N CYS A 16 37.06 -0.30 19.42
CA CYS A 16 35.68 0.10 19.71
C CYS A 16 34.81 0.01 18.45
N SER A 17 35.25 0.60 17.34
CA SER A 17 34.51 0.53 16.07
C SER A 17 34.34 -0.90 15.56
N SER A 18 35.35 -1.76 15.75
CA SER A 18 35.25 -3.18 15.38
C SER A 18 34.25 -3.92 16.27
N ALA A 19 34.20 -3.65 17.58
CA ALA A 19 33.23 -4.25 18.48
C ALA A 19 31.79 -3.89 18.08
N VAL A 20 31.53 -2.62 17.80
CA VAL A 20 30.22 -2.13 17.34
C VAL A 20 29.85 -2.74 15.97
N THR A 21 30.80 -2.78 15.02
CA THR A 21 30.57 -3.39 13.70
C THR A 21 30.20 -4.87 13.83
N ASN A 22 30.88 -5.61 14.71
CA ASN A 22 30.62 -7.03 14.93
C ASN A 22 29.26 -7.27 15.61
N ALA A 23 28.86 -6.41 16.53
CA ALA A 23 27.56 -6.49 17.18
C ALA A 23 26.42 -6.29 16.18
N LEU A 24 26.54 -5.25 15.33
CA LEU A 24 25.55 -4.94 14.29
C LEU A 24 25.46 -6.04 13.23
N THR A 25 26.60 -6.54 12.74
CA THR A 25 26.62 -7.61 11.72
C THR A 25 26.12 -8.97 12.26
N SER A 26 26.05 -9.14 13.58
CA SER A 26 25.53 -10.37 14.21
C SER A 26 24.01 -10.41 14.33
N ILE A 27 23.31 -9.30 14.05
CA ILE A 27 21.84 -9.24 14.12
C ILE A 27 21.25 -9.92 12.88
N ASP A 28 20.31 -10.86 13.11
CA ASP A 28 19.63 -11.53 12.01
C ASP A 28 18.79 -10.54 11.19
N GLY A 29 19.06 -10.50 9.88
CA GLY A 29 18.50 -9.49 8.97
C GLY A 29 19.43 -8.33 8.66
N VAL A 30 20.56 -8.15 9.35
CA VAL A 30 21.62 -7.21 8.93
C VAL A 30 22.46 -7.84 7.83
N GLN A 31 22.58 -7.14 6.71
CA GLN A 31 23.30 -7.59 5.52
C GLN A 31 24.71 -7.00 5.44
N ASP A 32 24.85 -5.74 5.85
CA ASP A 32 26.11 -5.02 5.87
C ASP A 32 26.08 -3.98 7.00
N ALA A 33 27.21 -3.77 7.68
CA ALA A 33 27.36 -2.70 8.64
C ALA A 33 28.79 -2.15 8.59
N SER A 34 28.91 -0.84 8.61
CA SER A 34 30.20 -0.14 8.64
C SER A 34 30.17 0.95 9.69
N VAL A 35 31.23 1.03 10.49
CA VAL A 35 31.35 2.01 11.58
C VAL A 35 32.62 2.83 11.40
N SER A 36 32.49 4.15 11.44
CA SER A 36 33.56 5.11 11.23
C SER A 36 33.86 5.86 12.53
N LEU A 37 35.10 5.75 13.02
CA LEU A 37 35.58 6.55 14.15
C LEU A 37 35.74 8.04 13.82
N ILE A 38 36.03 8.35 12.55
CA ILE A 38 36.32 9.72 12.13
C ILE A 38 35.03 10.54 12.06
N THR A 39 33.96 9.93 11.58
CA THR A 39 32.64 10.56 11.45
C THR A 39 31.72 10.26 12.62
N GLU A 40 32.13 9.37 13.53
CA GLU A 40 31.30 8.91 14.66
C GLU A 40 29.95 8.33 14.21
N GLU A 41 29.93 7.62 13.09
CA GLU A 41 28.72 7.11 12.45
C GLU A 41 28.78 5.60 12.22
N ALA A 42 27.64 4.94 12.38
CA ALA A 42 27.38 3.59 11.93
C ALA A 42 26.37 3.61 10.78
N ASN A 43 26.75 3.06 9.64
CA ASN A 43 25.89 2.88 8.48
C ASN A 43 25.57 1.39 8.34
N VAL A 44 24.28 1.05 8.38
CA VAL A 44 23.81 -0.33 8.48
C VAL A 44 22.77 -0.59 7.39
N LYS A 45 23.01 -1.62 6.58
CA LYS A 45 22.04 -2.16 5.63
C LYS A 45 21.39 -3.39 6.19
N HIS A 46 20.07 -3.38 6.33
CA HIS A 46 19.33 -4.45 6.97
C HIS A 46 17.97 -4.70 6.31
N SER A 47 17.32 -5.81 6.64
CA SER A 47 15.95 -6.09 6.26
C SER A 47 14.97 -5.19 7.03
N SER A 48 13.77 -5.00 6.48
CA SER A 48 12.67 -4.28 7.15
C SER A 48 12.14 -4.99 8.41
N SER A 49 12.62 -6.20 8.71
CA SER A 49 12.32 -6.91 9.95
C SER A 49 13.16 -6.45 11.14
N VAL A 50 14.27 -5.73 10.89
CA VAL A 50 15.13 -5.13 11.92
C VAL A 50 14.76 -3.65 12.01
N SER A 51 14.39 -3.17 13.20
CA SER A 51 14.08 -1.77 13.39
C SER A 51 15.33 -0.94 13.69
N ALA A 52 15.29 0.36 13.39
CA ALA A 52 16.38 1.27 13.77
C ALA A 52 16.64 1.27 15.28
N THR A 53 15.61 1.02 16.09
CA THR A 53 15.72 0.89 17.56
C THR A 53 16.45 -0.38 17.98
N ASP A 54 16.29 -1.49 17.25
CA ASP A 54 17.05 -2.73 17.53
C ASP A 54 18.55 -2.50 17.29
N LEU A 55 18.89 -1.78 16.22
CA LEU A 55 20.26 -1.39 15.92
C LEU A 55 20.83 -0.46 16.99
N GLN A 56 20.07 0.55 17.42
CA GLN A 56 20.46 1.45 18.50
C GLN A 56 20.75 0.68 19.79
N THR A 57 19.83 -0.22 20.18
CA THR A 57 19.95 -1.04 21.39
C THR A 57 21.21 -1.91 21.35
N ALA A 58 21.53 -2.51 20.20
CA ALA A 58 22.73 -3.33 20.06
C ALA A 58 24.04 -2.54 20.24
N ILE A 59 24.05 -1.25 19.88
CA ILE A 59 25.20 -0.36 20.11
C ILE A 59 25.29 0.05 21.58
N GLU A 60 24.15 0.35 22.21
CA GLU A 60 24.04 0.67 23.64
C GLU A 60 24.46 -0.51 24.52
N ASP A 61 24.11 -1.73 24.16
CA ASP A 61 24.54 -2.97 24.83
C ASP A 61 26.05 -3.20 24.74
N CYS A 62 26.73 -2.60 23.74
CA CYS A 62 28.19 -2.58 23.65
C CYS A 62 28.83 -1.49 24.54
N GLY A 63 28.03 -0.66 25.20
CA GLY A 63 28.46 0.41 26.10
C GLY A 63 28.72 1.75 25.39
N PHE A 64 28.12 1.98 24.22
CA PHE A 64 28.26 3.23 23.46
C PHE A 64 26.89 3.89 23.26
N ASP A 65 26.83 5.22 23.36
CA ASP A 65 25.57 5.92 23.13
C ASP A 65 25.29 6.03 21.63
N ALA A 66 24.08 5.70 21.19
CA ALA A 66 23.69 5.76 19.78
C ALA A 66 22.44 6.61 19.58
N ILE A 67 22.38 7.35 18.48
CA ILE A 67 21.21 8.13 18.06
C ILE A 67 20.95 7.86 16.59
N VAL A 68 19.73 7.47 16.24
CA VAL A 68 19.32 7.27 14.86
C VAL A 68 19.24 8.62 14.15
N ILE A 69 20.00 8.79 13.06
CA ILE A 69 20.00 9.99 12.21
C ILE A 69 18.97 9.83 11.09
N SER A 70 19.00 8.69 10.40
CA SER A 70 18.09 8.36 9.31
C SER A 70 17.89 6.86 9.24
N SER A 71 16.71 6.45 8.77
CA SER A 71 16.37 5.05 8.48
C SER A 71 15.48 5.08 7.25
N GLU A 72 16.07 4.80 6.11
CA GLU A 72 15.42 4.93 4.80
C GLU A 72 15.31 3.55 4.17
N ASP A 73 14.11 3.18 3.72
CA ASP A 73 13.97 2.03 2.83
C ASP A 73 14.66 2.35 1.50
N GLU A 74 15.70 1.57 1.17
CA GLU A 74 16.17 1.32 -0.20
C GLU A 74 15.04 0.59 -0.94
N THR A 75 13.98 1.34 -1.27
CA THR A 75 13.08 0.98 -2.36
C THR A 75 13.78 1.36 -3.67
N PRO A 76 13.78 0.49 -4.68
CA PRO A 76 14.28 0.86 -6.01
C PRO A 76 13.54 2.13 -6.43
N ARG A 77 14.30 3.19 -6.75
CA ARG A 77 13.71 4.43 -7.26
C ARG A 77 13.01 4.10 -8.56
N VAL A 78 11.69 4.22 -8.56
CA VAL A 78 10.88 3.99 -9.75
C VAL A 78 10.73 5.34 -10.43
N PHE A 79 10.75 5.37 -11.75
CA PHE A 79 10.54 6.55 -12.58
C PHE A 79 9.40 6.27 -13.53
N GLU A 80 8.60 7.29 -13.81
CA GLU A 80 7.64 7.32 -14.91
C GLU A 80 8.14 8.28 -15.97
N THR A 81 8.42 7.77 -17.16
CA THR A 81 8.83 8.58 -18.30
C THR A 81 7.73 8.54 -19.35
N LYS A 82 7.26 9.72 -19.74
CA LYS A 82 6.28 9.95 -20.79
C LYS A 82 6.98 10.44 -22.06
N LEU A 83 6.72 9.79 -23.19
CA LEU A 83 7.27 10.13 -24.50
C LEU A 83 6.13 10.34 -25.50
N SER A 84 6.25 11.33 -26.40
CA SER A 84 5.44 11.36 -27.62
C SER A 84 6.08 10.47 -28.67
N VAL A 85 5.30 9.70 -29.41
CA VAL A 85 5.76 8.74 -30.42
C VAL A 85 5.05 9.00 -31.74
N LYS A 86 5.79 9.51 -32.73
CA LYS A 86 5.28 9.80 -34.07
C LYS A 86 5.52 8.64 -35.02
N GLY A 87 4.73 8.59 -36.10
CA GLY A 87 4.85 7.58 -37.15
C GLY A 87 4.09 6.27 -36.88
N MET A 88 3.36 6.17 -35.76
CA MET A 88 2.42 5.08 -35.54
C MET A 88 1.18 5.27 -36.42
N THR A 89 0.85 4.28 -37.25
CA THR A 89 -0.24 4.39 -38.26
C THR A 89 -1.30 3.29 -38.12
N CYS A 90 -1.05 2.30 -37.26
CA CYS A 90 -1.89 1.12 -37.10
C CYS A 90 -1.63 0.50 -35.71
N GLY A 91 -2.61 -0.23 -35.15
CA GLY A 91 -2.44 -0.97 -33.89
C GLY A 91 -1.35 -2.07 -33.94
N ALA A 92 -0.87 -2.44 -35.12
CA ALA A 92 0.31 -3.29 -35.25
C ALA A 92 1.60 -2.58 -34.77
N CYS A 93 1.70 -1.26 -34.94
CA CYS A 93 2.86 -0.47 -34.51
C CYS A 93 2.99 -0.45 -32.98
N THR A 94 1.87 -0.30 -32.27
CA THR A 94 1.86 -0.34 -30.80
C THR A 94 2.36 -1.67 -30.28
N SER A 95 1.93 -2.79 -30.90
CA SER A 95 2.39 -4.13 -30.50
C SER A 95 3.89 -4.36 -30.76
N SER A 96 4.44 -3.82 -31.85
CA SER A 96 5.88 -3.90 -32.15
C SER A 96 6.73 -3.16 -31.12
N ILE A 97 6.30 -1.97 -30.70
CA ILE A 97 7.01 -1.16 -29.70
C ILE A 97 6.90 -1.82 -28.31
N THR A 98 5.70 -2.25 -27.90
CA THR A 98 5.46 -2.96 -26.63
C THR A 98 6.36 -4.19 -26.49
N SER A 99 6.42 -5.03 -27.53
CA SER A 99 7.22 -6.26 -27.52
C SER A 99 8.73 -6.02 -27.42
N MET A 100 9.21 -4.81 -27.75
CA MET A 100 10.62 -4.46 -27.65
C MET A 100 10.98 -3.87 -26.28
N ILE A 101 10.06 -3.13 -25.65
CA ILE A 101 10.33 -2.39 -24.42
C ILE A 101 10.00 -3.20 -23.16
N GLU A 102 8.86 -3.92 -23.12
CA GLU A 102 8.45 -4.70 -21.94
C GLU A 102 9.50 -5.72 -21.45
N PRO A 103 10.24 -6.44 -22.32
CA PRO A 103 11.21 -7.42 -21.87
C PRO A 103 12.54 -6.81 -21.36
N LYS A 104 12.73 -5.50 -21.43
CA LYS A 104 14.00 -4.84 -21.05
C LYS A 104 14.16 -4.86 -19.54
N ALA A 105 15.32 -5.30 -19.07
CA ALA A 105 15.66 -5.27 -17.65
C ALA A 105 15.56 -3.83 -17.12
N GLY A 106 14.85 -3.66 -16.01
CA GLY A 106 14.55 -2.38 -15.39
C GLY A 106 13.22 -1.75 -15.82
N VAL A 107 12.54 -2.28 -16.84
CA VAL A 107 11.16 -1.88 -17.18
C VAL A 107 10.18 -2.65 -16.30
N GLN A 108 9.31 -1.91 -15.63
CA GLN A 108 8.28 -2.44 -14.72
C GLN A 108 6.89 -2.43 -15.34
N LYS A 109 6.58 -1.37 -16.11
CA LYS A 109 5.32 -1.22 -16.83
C LYS A 109 5.55 -0.41 -18.10
N PHE A 110 4.85 -0.77 -19.17
CA PHE A 110 4.85 -0.02 -20.42
C PHE A 110 3.42 0.08 -20.95
N ASP A 111 2.98 1.29 -21.24
CA ASP A 111 1.69 1.56 -21.88
C ASP A 111 1.94 2.47 -23.08
N ILE A 112 1.30 2.19 -24.21
CA ILE A 112 1.39 3.01 -25.41
C ILE A 112 0.01 3.18 -26.05
N SER A 113 -0.27 4.39 -26.50
CA SER A 113 -1.56 4.77 -27.07
C SER A 113 -1.36 5.37 -28.46
N LEU A 114 -1.99 4.74 -29.44
CA LEU A 114 -2.06 5.26 -30.81
C LEU A 114 -2.90 6.54 -30.89
N VAL A 115 -3.91 6.68 -30.02
CA VAL A 115 -4.86 7.80 -30.05
C VAL A 115 -4.23 9.08 -29.52
N THR A 116 -3.44 8.97 -28.46
CA THR A 116 -2.74 10.10 -27.85
C THR A 116 -1.32 10.29 -28.38
N GLU A 117 -0.84 9.38 -29.24
CA GLU A 117 0.54 9.36 -29.76
C GLU A 117 1.58 9.38 -28.63
N GLU A 118 1.31 8.66 -27.54
CA GLU A 118 2.11 8.72 -26.32
C GLU A 118 2.47 7.33 -25.79
N ALA A 119 3.67 7.21 -25.23
CA ALA A 119 4.14 6.07 -24.47
C ALA A 119 4.46 6.49 -23.03
N VAL A 120 4.06 5.68 -22.06
CA VAL A 120 4.35 5.84 -20.64
C VAL A 120 5.10 4.61 -20.16
N VAL A 121 6.27 4.83 -19.57
CA VAL A 121 7.15 3.76 -19.11
C VAL A 121 7.44 3.93 -17.63
N LYS A 122 7.11 2.91 -16.83
CA LYS A 122 7.59 2.79 -15.45
C LYS A 122 8.85 1.95 -15.44
N HIS A 123 9.94 2.51 -14.93
CA HIS A 123 11.25 1.86 -14.90
C HIS A 123 12.03 2.18 -13.63
N ASP A 124 13.07 1.43 -13.33
CA ASP A 124 14.01 1.79 -12.24
C ASP A 124 15.07 2.80 -12.71
N ASP A 125 15.95 3.20 -11.79
CA ASP A 125 17.06 4.14 -12.03
C ASP A 125 18.14 3.61 -12.99
N THR A 126 18.12 2.33 -13.34
CA THR A 126 19.09 1.75 -14.27
C THR A 126 18.81 2.17 -15.73
N ILE A 127 17.58 2.61 -16.02
CA ILE A 127 17.16 3.07 -17.34
C ILE A 127 17.07 4.60 -17.35
N LYS A 128 17.82 5.24 -18.24
CA LYS A 128 17.72 6.69 -18.48
C LYS A 128 16.59 6.99 -19.48
N PRO A 129 15.90 8.14 -19.36
CA PRO A 129 14.89 8.56 -20.34
C PRO A 129 15.39 8.61 -21.78
N SER A 130 16.66 8.96 -21.99
CA SER A 130 17.30 8.95 -23.31
C SER A 130 17.37 7.56 -23.94
N GLN A 131 17.55 6.51 -23.14
CA GLN A 131 17.60 5.13 -23.63
C GLN A 131 16.22 4.63 -24.07
N LEU A 132 15.15 5.08 -23.40
CA LEU A 132 13.79 4.79 -23.83
C LEU A 132 13.48 5.40 -25.18
N LYS A 133 13.87 6.66 -25.39
CA LYS A 133 13.79 7.33 -26.69
C LYS A 133 14.57 6.55 -27.75
N GLU A 134 15.82 6.20 -27.48
CA GLU A 134 16.67 5.43 -28.42
C GLU A 134 16.01 4.10 -28.83
N TRP A 135 15.40 3.36 -27.91
CA TRP A 135 14.72 2.10 -28.25
C TRP A 135 13.51 2.29 -29.17
N ILE A 136 12.79 3.40 -29.04
CA ILE A 136 11.64 3.71 -29.91
C ILE A 136 12.13 4.19 -31.28
N ASP A 137 13.17 5.04 -31.31
CA ASP A 137 13.82 5.50 -32.53
C ASP A 137 14.39 4.31 -33.33
N ASP A 138 15.03 3.34 -32.66
CA ASP A 138 15.55 2.10 -33.25
C ASP A 138 14.44 1.16 -33.77
N ALA A 139 13.23 1.25 -33.20
CA ALA A 139 12.05 0.55 -33.70
C ALA A 139 11.46 1.20 -34.97
N GLY A 140 12.00 2.35 -35.39
CA GLY A 140 11.60 3.09 -36.59
C GLY A 140 10.53 4.15 -36.35
N PHE A 141 10.36 4.61 -35.11
CA PHE A 141 9.37 5.61 -34.72
C PHE A 141 10.04 6.79 -34.04
N ASP A 142 9.66 8.03 -34.38
CA ASP A 142 10.29 9.21 -33.80
C ASP A 142 9.73 9.46 -32.39
N ALA A 143 10.55 9.29 -31.35
CA ALA A 143 10.18 9.58 -29.97
C ALA A 143 10.72 10.91 -29.46
N GLU A 144 9.96 11.60 -28.61
CA GLU A 144 10.41 12.80 -27.90
C GLU A 144 9.98 12.71 -26.43
N ILE A 145 10.91 13.00 -25.51
CA ILE A 145 10.63 12.91 -24.06
C ILE A 145 9.79 14.12 -23.68
N LEU A 146 8.59 13.87 -23.14
CA LEU A 146 7.69 14.91 -22.67
C LEU A 146 7.93 15.19 -21.18
N GLU A 147 8.02 14.13 -20.37
CA GLU A 147 8.15 14.22 -18.92
C GLU A 147 8.91 12.99 -18.41
N SER A 148 9.70 13.16 -17.35
CA SER A 148 10.27 12.05 -16.59
C SER A 148 10.32 12.43 -15.12
N ARG A 149 9.72 11.61 -14.27
CA ARG A 149 9.59 11.88 -12.83
C ARG A 149 9.83 10.64 -12.01
N GLU A 150 10.42 10.81 -10.84
CA GLU A 150 10.57 9.74 -9.84
C GLU A 150 9.21 9.49 -9.16
N ILE A 151 8.77 8.24 -9.14
CA ILE A 151 7.63 7.70 -8.40
C ILE A 151 8.17 7.17 -7.07
N THR A 152 7.99 7.93 -6.00
CA THR A 152 8.13 7.39 -4.64
C THR A 152 6.88 6.58 -4.30
N ASN A 153 7.05 5.34 -3.81
CA ASN A 153 5.93 4.50 -3.34
C ASN A 153 5.24 5.02 -2.05
N GLY A 154 5.53 6.25 -1.64
CA GLY A 154 4.63 7.10 -0.89
C GLY A 154 4.39 8.36 -1.71
N THR A 155 3.12 8.70 -1.97
CA THR A 155 2.67 9.94 -2.63
C THR A 155 3.14 10.14 -4.08
N SER A 156 2.33 9.69 -5.04
CA SER A 156 2.31 10.25 -6.39
C SER A 156 1.13 11.20 -6.53
N GLY A 157 1.40 12.49 -6.43
CA GLY A 157 0.53 13.55 -6.92
C GLY A 157 0.96 13.95 -8.34
N SER A 158 -0.03 14.26 -9.17
CA SER A 158 0.16 15.23 -10.24
C SER A 158 0.11 16.64 -9.61
N LEU A 159 1.21 17.40 -9.70
CA LEU A 159 1.32 18.87 -9.61
C LEU A 159 0.96 19.59 -8.28
N PRO A 160 1.39 20.86 -8.09
CA PRO A 160 2.08 21.32 -6.89
C PRO A 160 1.16 21.86 -5.80
N ASN A 161 1.55 21.58 -4.54
CA ASN A 161 1.10 22.26 -3.32
C ASN A 161 -0.42 22.25 -3.06
N LYS A 162 -0.96 21.13 -2.55
CA LYS A 162 -2.31 21.11 -1.93
C LYS A 162 -2.30 20.21 -0.68
N PRO A 163 -2.94 20.63 0.43
CA PRO A 163 -2.52 20.29 1.77
C PRO A 163 -2.82 18.84 2.14
N THR A 164 -1.86 18.26 2.86
CA THR A 164 -1.99 17.12 3.77
C THR A 164 -3.37 17.03 4.43
N GLY A 165 -4.07 15.90 4.23
CA GLY A 165 -5.11 15.43 5.16
C GLY A 165 -6.57 15.53 4.75
N LEU A 166 -6.95 15.44 3.46
CA LEU A 166 -8.36 15.38 3.08
C LEU A 166 -8.84 13.91 3.00
N GLU A 167 -9.82 13.57 3.84
CA GLU A 167 -10.51 12.28 3.89
C GLU A 167 -11.03 11.88 2.49
N GLN A 168 -10.94 10.60 2.12
CA GLN A 168 -11.30 10.11 0.78
C GLN A 168 -12.64 9.37 0.77
N ALA A 169 -13.32 9.40 -0.37
CA ALA A 169 -14.54 8.65 -0.64
C ALA A 169 -14.53 8.07 -2.06
N GLU A 170 -15.33 7.03 -2.27
CA GLU A 170 -15.54 6.39 -3.56
C GLU A 170 -17.04 6.46 -3.89
N THR A 171 -17.38 7.17 -4.96
CA THR A 171 -18.75 7.30 -5.45
C THR A 171 -18.97 6.37 -6.64
N THR A 172 -20.05 5.59 -6.59
CA THR A 172 -20.55 4.80 -7.72
C THR A 172 -21.71 5.54 -8.38
N ILE A 173 -21.64 5.70 -9.70
CA ILE A 173 -22.61 6.43 -10.51
C ILE A 173 -23.08 5.51 -11.64
N SER A 174 -24.37 5.25 -11.75
CA SER A 174 -24.94 4.55 -12.90
C SER A 174 -25.03 5.50 -14.10
N ILE A 175 -24.72 5.00 -15.30
CA ILE A 175 -24.65 5.79 -16.53
C ILE A 175 -25.41 5.09 -17.64
N LYS A 176 -26.47 5.73 -18.16
CA LYS A 176 -27.26 5.21 -19.28
C LYS A 176 -26.86 5.88 -20.59
N GLY A 177 -27.04 5.15 -21.69
CA GLY A 177 -26.77 5.63 -23.04
C GLY A 177 -25.35 5.40 -23.55
N MET A 178 -24.48 4.75 -22.76
CA MET A 178 -23.18 4.30 -23.26
C MET A 178 -23.34 3.09 -24.20
N THR A 179 -22.83 3.21 -25.42
CA THR A 179 -23.03 2.17 -26.48
C THR A 179 -21.74 1.59 -27.04
N CYS A 180 -20.57 2.18 -26.75
CA CYS A 180 -19.29 1.69 -27.23
C CYS A 180 -18.12 2.10 -26.33
N GLY A 181 -16.94 1.45 -26.50
CA GLY A 181 -15.75 1.69 -25.68
C GLY A 181 -15.13 3.09 -25.80
N ALA A 182 -15.50 3.85 -26.83
CA ALA A 182 -15.12 5.26 -26.92
C ALA A 182 -15.91 6.13 -25.92
N CYS A 183 -17.15 5.75 -25.59
CA CYS A 183 -17.96 6.44 -24.59
C CYS A 183 -17.34 6.30 -23.20
N THR A 184 -16.89 5.09 -22.81
CA THR A 184 -16.25 4.89 -21.51
C THR A 184 -14.97 5.68 -21.37
N SER A 185 -14.15 5.73 -22.43
CA SER A 185 -12.90 6.50 -22.41
C SER A 185 -13.18 8.00 -22.26
N SER A 186 -14.18 8.52 -22.98
CA SER A 186 -14.56 9.94 -22.91
C SER A 186 -15.04 10.32 -21.50
N VAL A 187 -15.94 9.51 -20.93
CA VAL A 187 -16.46 9.74 -19.58
C VAL A 187 -15.37 9.58 -18.52
N THR A 188 -14.49 8.58 -18.67
CA THR A 188 -13.36 8.37 -17.75
C THR A 188 -12.41 9.57 -17.72
N ASN A 189 -12.09 10.14 -18.89
CA ASN A 189 -11.20 11.28 -18.99
C ASN A 189 -11.83 12.53 -18.35
N VAL A 190 -13.10 12.81 -18.66
CA VAL A 190 -13.81 13.96 -18.09
C VAL A 190 -13.89 13.87 -16.57
N LEU A 191 -14.16 12.68 -16.02
CA LEU A 191 -14.20 12.48 -14.57
C LEU A 191 -12.81 12.65 -13.92
N ASN A 192 -11.75 12.15 -14.54
CA ASN A 192 -10.38 12.30 -14.02
C ASN A 192 -9.88 13.75 -14.06
N ASP A 193 -10.41 14.60 -14.95
CA ASP A 193 -10.05 16.01 -15.05
C ASP A 193 -10.74 16.90 -13.98
N ILE A 194 -11.70 16.37 -13.22
CA ILE A 194 -12.42 17.12 -12.18
C ILE A 194 -11.53 17.34 -10.96
N GLU A 195 -11.42 18.60 -10.52
CA GLU A 195 -10.66 18.95 -9.32
C GLU A 195 -11.19 18.21 -8.08
N GLY A 196 -10.33 17.39 -7.50
CA GLY A 196 -10.64 16.61 -6.30
C GLY A 196 -10.98 15.15 -6.56
N VAL A 197 -11.04 14.73 -7.83
CA VAL A 197 -11.00 13.31 -8.23
C VAL A 197 -9.58 12.79 -8.14
N LEU A 198 -9.44 11.58 -7.60
CA LEU A 198 -8.18 10.86 -7.44
C LEU A 198 -8.00 9.79 -8.51
N ASP A 199 -9.10 9.12 -8.87
CA ASP A 199 -9.13 8.01 -9.81
C ASP A 199 -10.58 7.78 -10.27
N ALA A 200 -10.82 7.60 -11.56
CA ALA A 200 -12.12 7.25 -12.11
C ALA A 200 -12.00 6.06 -13.06
N SER A 201 -12.94 5.12 -12.95
CA SER A 201 -13.06 3.96 -13.84
C SER A 201 -14.51 3.81 -14.31
N VAL A 202 -14.70 3.52 -15.60
CA VAL A 202 -16.03 3.42 -16.21
C VAL A 202 -16.15 2.09 -16.96
N SER A 203 -17.27 1.39 -16.76
CA SER A 203 -17.53 0.07 -17.32
C SER A 203 -18.83 0.06 -18.11
N LEU A 204 -18.75 -0.33 -19.40
CA LEU A 204 -19.95 -0.59 -20.23
C LEU A 204 -20.75 -1.78 -19.72
N VAL A 205 -20.05 -2.81 -19.22
CA VAL A 205 -20.67 -4.08 -18.85
C VAL A 205 -21.58 -3.91 -17.64
N THR A 206 -21.16 -3.06 -16.70
CA THR A 206 -21.91 -2.77 -15.48
C THR A 206 -22.71 -1.47 -15.57
N GLU A 207 -22.58 -0.72 -16.68
CA GLU A 207 -23.22 0.60 -16.86
C GLU A 207 -22.92 1.56 -15.69
N GLU A 208 -21.71 1.52 -15.15
CA GLU A 208 -21.32 2.23 -13.92
C GLU A 208 -19.96 2.94 -14.08
N ALA A 209 -19.84 4.08 -13.42
CA ALA A 209 -18.58 4.73 -13.08
C ALA A 209 -18.28 4.59 -11.58
N ARG A 210 -17.05 4.23 -11.24
CA ARG A 210 -16.51 4.26 -9.88
C ARG A 210 -15.44 5.33 -9.78
N VAL A 211 -15.65 6.28 -8.89
CA VAL A 211 -14.83 7.49 -8.78
C VAL A 211 -14.31 7.62 -7.36
N LYS A 212 -12.99 7.51 -7.17
CA LYS A 212 -12.31 7.88 -5.93
C LYS A 212 -12.05 9.38 -5.94
N HIS A 213 -12.40 10.07 -4.86
CA HIS A 213 -12.24 11.51 -4.74
C HIS A 213 -12.05 11.92 -3.27
N PHE A 214 -11.64 13.17 -3.03
CA PHE A 214 -11.67 13.72 -1.67
C PHE A 214 -13.13 13.94 -1.23
N LYS A 215 -13.43 13.76 0.06
CA LYS A 215 -14.74 14.08 0.65
C LYS A 215 -15.19 15.52 0.44
N THR A 216 -14.23 16.43 0.22
CA THR A 216 -14.52 17.83 -0.08
C THR A 216 -15.18 18.02 -1.44
N LEU A 217 -15.04 17.05 -2.35
CA LEU A 217 -15.73 17.04 -3.64
C LEU A 217 -17.16 16.53 -3.45
N ASN A 218 -18.13 17.34 -3.83
CA ASN A 218 -19.54 16.97 -3.81
C ASN A 218 -19.82 15.99 -4.97
N PRO A 219 -20.37 14.78 -4.71
CA PRO A 219 -20.72 13.80 -5.74
C PRO A 219 -21.62 14.31 -6.86
N SER A 220 -22.45 15.34 -6.62
CA SER A 220 -23.27 15.95 -7.68
C SER A 220 -22.44 16.51 -8.84
N VAL A 221 -21.23 17.02 -8.57
CA VAL A 221 -20.32 17.54 -9.62
C VAL A 221 -19.90 16.44 -10.59
N LEU A 222 -19.71 15.21 -10.09
CA LEU A 222 -19.36 14.05 -10.92
C LEU A 222 -20.52 13.64 -11.83
N LYS A 223 -21.75 13.68 -11.30
CA LYS A 223 -22.98 13.40 -12.05
C LYS A 223 -23.18 14.44 -13.16
N ASP A 224 -23.07 15.72 -12.81
CA ASP A 224 -23.25 16.84 -13.74
C ASP A 224 -22.24 16.74 -14.90
N ALA A 225 -20.98 16.40 -14.62
CA ALA A 225 -19.97 16.22 -15.66
C ALA A 225 -20.29 15.07 -16.65
N ILE A 226 -20.94 14.00 -16.18
CA ILE A 226 -21.40 12.90 -17.04
C ILE A 226 -22.61 13.34 -17.88
N GLU A 227 -23.53 14.09 -17.29
CA GLU A 227 -24.70 14.66 -17.99
C GLU A 227 -24.29 15.68 -19.06
N ASP A 228 -23.28 16.50 -18.78
CA ASP A 228 -22.69 17.45 -19.74
C ASP A 228 -22.01 16.74 -20.92
N CYS A 229 -21.60 15.49 -20.75
CA CYS A 229 -21.13 14.62 -21.84
C CYS A 229 -22.27 14.01 -22.67
N GLY A 230 -23.52 14.25 -22.30
CA GLY A 230 -24.71 13.76 -22.99
C GLY A 230 -25.19 12.38 -22.55
N PHE A 231 -24.81 11.92 -21.35
CA PHE A 231 -25.24 10.64 -20.79
C PHE A 231 -26.09 10.84 -19.54
N ASP A 232 -27.16 10.06 -19.37
CA ASP A 232 -27.96 10.15 -18.15
C ASP A 232 -27.20 9.50 -16.98
N ALA A 233 -27.07 10.21 -15.86
CA ALA A 233 -26.32 9.74 -14.71
C ALA A 233 -27.12 9.79 -13.40
N GLU A 234 -26.97 8.75 -12.58
CA GLU A 234 -27.59 8.69 -11.25
C GLU A 234 -26.60 8.14 -10.22
N ILE A 235 -26.42 8.88 -9.12
CA ILE A 235 -25.52 8.48 -8.03
C ILE A 235 -26.15 7.30 -7.29
N VAL A 236 -25.44 6.18 -7.25
CA VAL A 236 -25.89 4.93 -6.62
C VAL A 236 -25.47 4.88 -5.15
N ASP A 237 -24.21 5.17 -4.86
CA ASP A 237 -23.68 5.19 -3.49
C ASP A 237 -22.36 5.99 -3.39
N THR A 238 -22.03 6.47 -2.19
CA THR A 238 -20.74 7.10 -1.87
C THR A 238 -20.17 6.46 -0.60
N VAL A 239 -19.16 5.61 -0.76
CA VAL A 239 -18.48 4.90 0.33
C VAL A 239 -17.25 5.69 0.77
N THR A 240 -17.20 6.10 2.04
CA THR A 240 -15.98 6.69 2.61
C THR A 240 -14.98 5.59 2.98
N GLN A 241 -13.78 5.62 2.39
CA GLN A 241 -12.70 4.75 2.84
C GLN A 241 -12.00 5.39 4.07
N ASN A 242 -12.32 4.89 5.26
CA ASN A 242 -11.42 5.05 6.40
C ASN A 242 -10.20 4.17 6.13
N ASN A 243 -9.06 4.77 5.75
CA ASN A 243 -7.77 4.11 5.58
C ASN A 243 -7.26 3.56 6.94
N GLN A 244 -7.82 2.46 7.38
CA GLN A 244 -7.17 1.48 8.24
C GLN A 244 -7.41 0.13 7.58
N SER A 245 -6.41 -0.35 6.84
CA SER A 245 -6.32 -1.78 6.51
C SER A 245 -6.48 -2.56 7.82
N PRO A 246 -7.32 -3.60 7.88
CA PRO A 246 -7.53 -4.32 9.13
C PRO A 246 -6.21 -4.95 9.58
N LEU A 247 -5.68 -4.50 10.72
CA LEU A 247 -4.52 -5.12 11.34
C LEU A 247 -5.03 -6.31 12.13
N ILE A 248 -5.23 -7.44 11.46
CA ILE A 248 -5.85 -8.61 12.08
C ILE A 248 -4.87 -9.25 13.07
N GLU A 249 -5.22 -9.17 14.35
CA GLU A 249 -4.52 -9.84 15.44
C GLU A 249 -5.43 -10.87 16.11
N THR A 250 -4.82 -11.89 16.72
CA THR A 250 -5.52 -12.89 17.53
C THR A 250 -4.89 -12.96 18.90
N THR A 251 -5.69 -12.89 19.96
CA THR A 251 -5.22 -12.99 21.36
C THR A 251 -5.98 -14.08 22.10
N LYS A 252 -5.27 -14.91 22.87
CA LYS A 252 -5.86 -15.91 23.76
C LYS A 252 -6.34 -15.25 25.05
N PHE A 253 -7.57 -15.53 25.45
CA PHE A 253 -8.15 -15.12 26.73
C PHE A 253 -8.51 -16.35 27.54
N THR A 254 -8.19 -16.34 28.83
CA THR A 254 -8.80 -17.23 29.82
C THR A 254 -10.12 -16.63 30.27
N VAL A 255 -11.16 -17.43 30.30
CA VAL A 255 -12.53 -17.06 30.60
C VAL A 255 -13.10 -17.96 31.70
N ASP A 256 -14.17 -17.52 32.38
CA ASP A 256 -14.81 -18.34 33.40
C ASP A 256 -15.73 -19.42 32.79
N SER A 257 -15.97 -20.48 33.58
CA SER A 257 -16.48 -21.80 33.16
C SER A 257 -17.88 -21.87 32.56
N ASP A 258 -18.68 -20.81 32.60
CA ASP A 258 -20.11 -20.83 32.24
C ASP A 258 -20.41 -19.99 30.98
N LEU A 259 -19.63 -20.20 29.91
CA LEU A 259 -19.80 -19.48 28.64
C LEU A 259 -20.56 -20.27 27.57
N ASP A 260 -21.73 -19.75 27.20
CA ASP A 260 -22.39 -20.09 25.94
C ASP A 260 -21.73 -19.33 24.78
N LEU A 261 -20.84 -20.00 24.03
CA LEU A 261 -20.08 -19.40 22.93
C LEU A 261 -20.94 -18.74 21.85
N VAL A 262 -22.14 -19.29 21.59
CA VAL A 262 -23.05 -18.74 20.58
C VAL A 262 -23.58 -17.36 21.02
N ASP A 263 -23.92 -17.22 22.30
CA ASP A 263 -24.35 -15.94 22.87
C ASP A 263 -23.17 -14.96 22.96
N LEU A 264 -21.99 -15.46 23.30
CA LEU A 264 -20.75 -14.68 23.34
C LEU A 264 -20.41 -14.07 21.97
N GLU A 265 -20.42 -14.84 20.88
CA GLU A 265 -20.14 -14.31 19.55
C GLU A 265 -21.17 -13.28 19.12
N GLN A 266 -22.47 -13.55 19.37
CA GLN A 266 -23.54 -12.62 19.04
C GLN A 266 -23.38 -11.29 19.80
N GLN A 267 -23.09 -11.35 21.10
CA GLN A 267 -22.88 -10.17 21.93
C GLN A 267 -21.56 -9.46 21.63
N MET A 268 -20.50 -10.17 21.28
CA MET A 268 -19.20 -9.57 20.95
C MET A 268 -19.20 -8.92 19.56
N SER A 269 -20.02 -9.42 18.62
CA SER A 269 -20.13 -8.89 17.25
C SER A 269 -20.59 -7.43 17.18
N GLN A 270 -21.22 -6.91 18.24
CA GLN A 270 -21.65 -5.52 18.31
C GLN A 270 -20.49 -4.55 18.62
N PHE A 271 -19.36 -5.04 19.14
CA PHE A 271 -18.23 -4.19 19.55
C PHE A 271 -17.30 -3.91 18.37
N LYS A 272 -16.93 -2.64 18.24
CA LYS A 272 -16.10 -2.16 17.14
C LYS A 272 -14.74 -2.86 17.16
N GLY A 273 -14.34 -3.44 16.03
CA GLY A 273 -13.03 -4.06 15.84
C GLY A 273 -12.98 -5.55 16.19
N TYR A 274 -14.01 -6.13 16.82
CA TYR A 274 -14.13 -7.59 16.96
C TYR A 274 -14.40 -8.24 15.59
N ILE A 275 -13.77 -9.38 15.31
CA ILE A 275 -13.95 -10.14 14.06
C ILE A 275 -14.58 -11.50 14.35
N SER A 276 -13.99 -12.29 15.25
CA SER A 276 -14.49 -13.62 15.62
C SER A 276 -13.87 -14.13 16.92
N SER A 277 -14.46 -15.19 17.49
CA SER A 277 -13.85 -15.91 18.59
C SER A 277 -13.94 -17.43 18.36
N SER A 278 -13.00 -18.18 18.91
CA SER A 278 -13.01 -19.64 18.82
C SER A 278 -12.55 -20.25 20.13
N LEU A 279 -13.30 -21.24 20.63
CA LEU A 279 -12.92 -21.99 21.82
C LEU A 279 -11.64 -22.80 21.56
N ILE A 280 -10.67 -22.65 22.45
CA ILE A 280 -9.44 -23.45 22.46
C ILE A 280 -9.63 -24.64 23.41
N ASP A 281 -10.13 -24.36 24.61
CA ASP A 281 -10.38 -25.31 25.69
C ASP A 281 -11.51 -24.77 26.59
N GLU A 282 -11.97 -25.56 27.56
CA GLU A 282 -13.14 -25.26 28.43
C GLU A 282 -13.05 -23.91 29.16
N TYR A 283 -11.85 -23.33 29.28
CA TYR A 283 -11.61 -22.05 29.97
C TYR A 283 -10.86 -21.04 29.10
N SER A 284 -10.73 -21.27 27.79
CA SER A 284 -9.97 -20.38 26.92
C SER A 284 -10.58 -20.16 25.55
N ILE A 285 -10.57 -18.92 25.10
CA ILE A 285 -11.00 -18.49 23.77
C ILE A 285 -9.85 -17.76 23.05
N ALA A 286 -9.73 -17.97 21.74
CA ALA A 286 -8.96 -17.08 20.86
C ALA A 286 -9.91 -16.03 20.30
N VAL A 287 -9.55 -14.74 20.40
CA VAL A 287 -10.34 -13.65 19.84
C VAL A 287 -9.54 -13.00 18.72
N THR A 288 -10.12 -12.97 17.53
CA THR A 288 -9.57 -12.29 16.35
C THR A 288 -10.22 -10.92 16.24
N TYR A 289 -9.40 -9.89 16.04
CA TYR A 289 -9.83 -8.50 16.02
C TYR A 289 -8.94 -7.65 15.11
N ASP A 290 -9.46 -6.51 14.71
CA ASP A 290 -8.72 -5.47 14.00
C ASP A 290 -8.01 -4.56 15.01
N SER A 291 -6.70 -4.73 15.17
CA SER A 291 -5.86 -3.99 16.12
C SER A 291 -5.74 -2.50 15.77
N ALA A 292 -6.16 -2.09 14.57
CA ALA A 292 -6.31 -0.69 14.21
C ALA A 292 -7.57 -0.04 14.83
N LYS A 293 -8.59 -0.86 15.16
CA LYS A 293 -9.91 -0.42 15.64
C LYS A 293 -10.17 -0.72 17.12
N THR A 294 -9.58 -1.78 17.65
CA THR A 294 -9.69 -2.18 19.07
C THR A 294 -8.38 -2.80 19.53
N GLY A 295 -8.20 -2.99 20.84
CA GLY A 295 -7.00 -3.62 21.39
C GLY A 295 -7.35 -4.52 22.55
N VAL A 296 -6.40 -5.36 23.00
CA VAL A 296 -6.62 -6.32 24.09
C VAL A 296 -7.29 -5.70 25.32
N ARG A 297 -6.88 -4.49 25.73
CA ARG A 297 -7.48 -3.78 26.88
C ARG A 297 -8.94 -3.40 26.66
N PHE A 298 -9.33 -3.04 25.44
CA PHE A 298 -10.71 -2.72 25.09
C PHE A 298 -11.55 -3.98 25.03
N LEU A 299 -11.03 -5.05 24.42
CA LEU A 299 -11.70 -6.36 24.42
C LEU A 299 -11.99 -6.87 25.83
N VAL A 300 -11.06 -6.72 26.80
CA VAL A 300 -11.33 -7.05 28.21
C VAL A 300 -12.51 -6.26 28.78
N ARG A 301 -12.62 -4.97 28.43
CA ARG A 301 -13.75 -4.13 28.87
C ARG A 301 -15.06 -4.54 28.19
N ASP A 302 -15.00 -4.90 26.92
CA ASP A 302 -16.15 -5.36 26.15
C ASP A 302 -16.68 -6.67 26.75
N PHE A 303 -15.81 -7.65 27.02
CA PHE A 303 -16.15 -8.87 27.76
C PHE A 303 -16.77 -8.57 29.12
N GLN A 304 -16.19 -7.67 29.91
CA GLN A 304 -16.72 -7.31 31.22
C GLN A 304 -18.11 -6.64 31.12
N SER A 305 -18.37 -5.88 30.06
CA SER A 305 -19.65 -5.20 29.84
C SER A 305 -20.79 -6.17 29.54
N ILE A 306 -20.47 -7.35 29.01
CA ILE A 306 -21.42 -8.45 28.76
C ILE A 306 -21.40 -9.51 29.88
N GLY A 307 -20.75 -9.21 31.01
CA GLY A 307 -20.74 -10.07 32.20
C GLY A 307 -19.67 -11.17 32.20
N VAL A 308 -18.75 -11.15 31.24
CA VAL A 308 -17.69 -12.17 31.07
C VAL A 308 -16.37 -11.67 31.63
N ILE A 309 -15.74 -12.47 32.50
CA ILE A 309 -14.40 -12.17 33.03
C ILE A 309 -13.37 -12.81 32.11
N ALA A 310 -12.75 -12.00 31.24
CA ALA A 310 -11.70 -12.44 30.31
C ALA A 310 -10.32 -11.91 30.71
N GLN A 311 -9.36 -12.80 30.96
CA GLN A 311 -7.96 -12.45 31.25
C GLN A 311 -7.07 -12.78 30.05
N PRO A 312 -6.35 -11.80 29.46
CA PRO A 312 -5.49 -12.06 28.33
C PRO A 312 -4.29 -12.91 28.75
N GLN A 313 -4.00 -13.96 27.97
CA GLN A 313 -2.83 -14.80 28.11
C GLN A 313 -1.77 -14.36 27.10
N ASN A 314 -0.53 -14.21 27.57
CA ASN A 314 0.58 -13.79 26.74
C ASN A 314 1.02 -14.97 25.85
N ILE A 315 0.76 -14.93 24.54
CA ILE A 315 1.25 -15.98 23.61
C ILE A 315 1.79 -15.37 22.32
N MET A 316 3.02 -15.82 22.01
CA MET A 316 3.80 -15.72 20.78
C MET A 316 3.00 -15.46 19.50
N LYS A 317 3.58 -14.65 18.61
CA LYS A 317 3.23 -14.57 17.18
C LYS A 317 3.17 -15.98 16.60
N ILE A 318 1.97 -16.56 16.50
CA ILE A 318 1.77 -17.77 15.71
C ILE A 318 1.79 -17.33 14.25
N GLY A 319 2.98 -17.40 13.66
CA GLY A 319 3.17 -17.27 12.24
C GLY A 319 2.39 -18.36 11.50
N LEU A 320 1.60 -17.92 10.52
CA LEU A 320 1.47 -18.58 9.22
C LEU A 320 1.12 -20.10 9.17
N GLU A 321 0.28 -20.64 10.05
CA GLU A 321 -0.27 -22.02 9.89
C GLU A 321 -1.80 -22.04 9.92
N SER A 322 -2.46 -21.11 9.20
CA SER A 322 -3.93 -21.12 9.06
C SER A 322 -4.43 -20.73 7.67
N LYS A 323 -3.64 -20.94 6.61
CA LYS A 323 -4.15 -20.88 5.23
C LYS A 323 -5.24 -21.94 4.92
N ARG A 324 -5.50 -22.88 5.85
CA ARG A 324 -6.59 -23.86 5.74
C ARG A 324 -7.89 -23.46 6.45
N LEU A 325 -7.89 -22.55 7.43
CA LEU A 325 -9.14 -22.09 8.08
C LEU A 325 -9.80 -20.93 7.33
N ILE A 326 -9.02 -20.02 6.76
CA ILE A 326 -9.54 -18.85 6.04
C ILE A 326 -10.29 -19.27 4.76
N LYS A 327 -9.87 -20.38 4.13
CA LYS A 327 -10.55 -20.92 2.94
C LYS A 327 -11.93 -21.55 3.26
N GLY A 328 -12.14 -22.00 4.50
CA GLY A 328 -13.44 -22.51 4.96
C GLY A 328 -14.45 -21.40 5.26
N ILE A 329 -14.00 -20.30 5.87
CA ILE A 329 -14.88 -19.18 6.26
C ILE A 329 -15.26 -18.30 5.07
N MET A 330 -14.34 -18.05 4.12
CA MET A 330 -14.67 -17.31 2.88
C MET A 330 -15.68 -18.03 1.98
N THR A 331 -15.83 -19.35 2.09
CA THR A 331 -16.79 -20.09 1.24
C THR A 331 -18.24 -20.00 1.79
N LEU A 332 -18.42 -19.73 3.08
CA LEU A 332 -19.75 -19.57 3.69
C LEU A 332 -20.33 -18.15 3.57
N ILE A 333 -19.48 -17.13 3.45
CA ILE A 333 -19.93 -15.73 3.30
C ILE A 333 -20.47 -15.45 1.88
N PHE A 334 -20.03 -16.19 0.85
CA PHE A 334 -20.50 -16.00 -0.54
C PHE A 334 -21.61 -16.95 -0.99
N ALA A 335 -22.12 -17.84 -0.12
CA ALA A 335 -23.19 -18.77 -0.46
C ALA A 335 -24.57 -18.41 0.17
N SER A 336 -24.68 -17.24 0.79
CA SER A 336 -25.93 -16.72 1.33
C SER A 336 -26.04 -15.21 1.11
N SER A 337 -26.14 -14.84 -0.16
CA SER A 337 -26.74 -13.59 -0.65
C SER A 337 -27.22 -13.82 -2.07
#